data_AF-A0A970WYD8-F1
#
_entry.id   AF-A0A970WYD8-F1
#
_cell.length_a   1.000
_cell.length_b   1.000
_cell.length_c   1.000
_cell.angle_alpha   90.00
_cell.angle_beta   90.00
_cell.angle_gamma   90.00
#
_symmetry.space_group_name_H-M   'P 1'
#
loop_
_entity.id
_entity.type
_entity.pdbx_description
1 polymer ?
#
loop_
_entity_poly.entity_id
_entity_poly.type
_entity_poly.pdbx_seq_one_letter_code
_entity_poly.pdbx_strand_id
1 'polypeptide(L)'
;QYQVTFVDWDDSIIEELTIVYEEEVIAPANPSRPYHDFVGWDQEFDDVAEDMTIKAVYKPYTYRVKFFGPNNELLHEEEVNHGESALGFDGQVEGYKFISWDTDYTEVTEDLNIYGTFEEVKTGCNSLSIVYVLGLLSTSLVIFFFRKRLII
;
A
#
# COMPACT_ATOMS: atom_id res chain seq x y z
N GLN A 1 15.95 38.83 29.50
CA GLN A 1 16.26 38.64 28.07
C GLN A 1 16.50 37.16 27.92
N TYR A 2 15.88 36.59 26.91
CA TYR A 2 15.90 35.17 26.62
C TYR A 2 16.29 34.95 25.17
N GLN A 3 17.01 33.87 24.90
CA GLN A 3 17.37 33.45 23.56
C GLN A 3 16.32 32.49 23.02
N VAL A 4 15.75 32.83 21.87
CA VAL A 4 14.82 31.97 21.14
C VAL A 4 15.46 31.57 19.82
N THR A 5 15.69 30.28 19.64
CA THR A 5 16.33 29.73 18.44
C THR A 5 15.30 28.90 17.67
N PHE A 6 14.96 29.31 16.45
CA PHE A 6 14.19 28.50 15.52
C PHE A 6 15.14 27.62 14.72
N VAL A 7 14.88 26.32 14.71
CA VAL A 7 15.69 25.31 14.01
C VAL A 7 14.83 24.47 13.06
N ASP A 8 15.46 23.96 12.01
CA ASP A 8 14.84 23.04 11.06
C ASP A 8 14.85 21.58 11.59
N TRP A 9 14.28 20.66 10.81
CA TRP A 9 14.17 19.24 11.16
C TRP A 9 15.53 18.56 11.42
N ASP A 10 16.61 19.07 10.82
CA ASP A 10 17.99 18.59 10.92
C ASP A 10 18.84 19.37 11.94
N ASP A 11 18.20 20.15 12.82
CA ASP A 11 18.83 21.04 13.80
C ASP A 11 19.61 22.21 13.20
N SER A 12 19.49 22.48 11.90
CA SER A 12 20.05 23.69 11.31
C SER A 12 19.30 24.93 11.81
N ILE A 13 20.05 25.98 12.15
CA ILE A 13 19.47 27.22 12.66
C ILE A 13 18.81 27.98 11.51
N ILE A 14 17.52 28.27 11.64
CA ILE A 14 16.75 29.11 10.73
C ILE A 14 16.90 30.57 11.16
N GLU A 15 16.65 30.86 12.44
CA GLU A 15 16.72 32.21 13.00
C GLU A 15 16.99 32.18 14.50
N GLU A 16 17.71 33.19 15.01
CA GLU A 16 17.94 33.40 16.44
C GLU A 16 17.45 34.79 16.84
N LEU A 17 16.67 34.85 17.91
CA LEU A 17 16.10 36.07 18.46
C LEU A 17 16.54 36.26 19.92
N THR A 18 16.80 37.50 20.30
CA THR A 18 16.99 37.90 21.70
C THR A 18 15.78 38.73 22.12
N ILE A 19 14.94 38.16 22.97
CA ILE A 19 13.62 38.69 23.33
C ILE A 19 13.63 39.17 24.78
N VAL A 20 13.03 40.33 25.06
CA VAL A 20 12.81 40.79 26.44
C VAL A 20 11.57 40.09 27.01
N TYR A 21 11.52 39.88 28.33
CA TYR A 21 10.34 39.28 28.98
C TYR A 21 9.06 40.07 28.62
N GLU A 22 7.98 39.37 28.29
CA GLU A 22 6.68 39.90 27.80
C GLU A 22 6.70 40.58 26.41
N GLU A 23 7.81 40.48 25.66
CA GLU A 23 7.85 40.91 24.27
C GLU A 23 7.34 39.80 23.33
N GLU A 24 6.54 40.19 22.33
CA GLU A 24 5.96 39.28 21.35
C GLU A 24 7.05 38.70 20.43
N VAL A 25 7.02 37.38 20.25
CA VAL A 25 7.90 36.69 19.30
C VAL A 25 7.21 36.59 17.95
N ILE A 26 7.82 37.20 16.93
CA ILE A 26 7.38 37.02 15.55
C ILE A 26 8.10 35.81 14.97
N ALA A 27 7.34 34.79 14.61
CA ALA A 27 7.88 33.60 13.95
C ALA A 27 8.57 33.96 12.61
N PRO A 28 9.65 33.25 12.23
CA PRO A 28 10.28 33.45 10.93
C PRO A 28 9.35 33.00 9.79
N ALA A 29 9.75 33.27 8.55
CA ALA A 29 9.08 32.70 7.40
C ALA A 29 9.10 31.17 7.46
N ASN A 30 7.97 30.52 7.11
CA ASN A 30 7.87 29.06 7.14
C ASN A 30 9.01 28.44 6.31
N PRO A 31 9.82 27.55 6.90
CA PRO A 31 10.86 26.85 6.16
C PRO A 31 10.24 25.90 5.13
N SER A 32 11.03 25.54 4.11
CA SER A 32 10.61 24.64 3.04
C SER A 32 11.46 23.39 3.04
N ARG A 33 10.81 22.23 3.00
CA ARG A 33 11.45 20.92 2.94
C ARG A 33 10.90 20.13 1.73
N PRO A 34 11.76 19.53 0.89
CA PRO A 34 11.29 18.71 -0.23
C PRO A 34 10.37 17.57 0.22
N TYR A 35 9.27 17.38 -0.51
CA TYR A 35 8.29 16.30 -0.31
C TYR A 35 7.61 16.28 1.07
N HIS A 36 7.56 17.44 1.73
CA HIS A 36 6.95 17.62 3.03
C HIS A 36 6.18 18.94 3.07
N ASP A 37 5.07 18.95 3.80
CA ASP A 37 4.35 20.17 4.17
C ASP A 37 4.81 20.63 5.55
N PHE A 38 5.11 21.93 5.69
CA PHE A 38 5.31 22.56 6.99
C PHE A 38 3.99 22.58 7.75
N VAL A 39 3.97 21.96 8.93
CA VAL A 39 2.78 21.86 9.78
C VAL A 39 2.74 22.99 10.80
N GLY A 40 3.91 23.41 11.27
CA GLY A 40 4.05 24.38 12.34
C GLY A 40 5.35 24.18 13.11
N TRP A 41 5.39 24.76 14.29
CA TRP A 41 6.50 24.63 15.24
C TRP A 41 6.14 23.58 16.30
N ASP A 42 7.16 22.97 16.92
CA ASP A 42 6.98 21.86 17.86
C ASP A 42 6.44 22.28 19.25
N GLN A 43 6.50 23.57 19.55
CA GLN A 43 5.98 24.16 20.78
C GLN A 43 5.49 25.58 20.54
N GLU A 44 4.58 26.03 21.42
CA GLU A 44 4.13 27.42 21.46
C GLU A 44 5.26 28.33 21.97
N PHE A 45 5.26 29.58 21.52
CA PHE A 45 6.29 30.57 21.85
C PHE A 45 5.72 31.97 22.08
N ASP A 46 4.42 32.06 22.40
CA ASP A 46 3.76 33.32 22.72
C ASP A 46 4.27 33.94 24.04
N ASP A 47 4.62 33.10 25.02
CA ASP A 47 5.06 33.50 26.36
C ASP A 47 6.48 33.00 26.67
N VAL A 48 7.50 33.79 26.33
CA VAL A 48 8.91 33.42 26.57
C VAL A 48 9.36 33.81 27.97
N ALA A 49 9.58 32.79 28.82
CA ALA A 49 10.06 32.93 30.19
C ALA A 49 11.45 32.29 30.44
N GLU A 50 12.01 31.61 29.44
CA GLU A 50 13.33 30.99 29.44
C GLU A 50 13.90 30.91 28.02
N ASP A 51 15.16 30.48 27.89
CA ASP A 51 15.76 30.25 26.59
C ASP A 51 15.11 29.01 25.93
N MET A 52 14.76 29.10 24.65
CA MET A 52 13.99 28.08 23.95
C MET A 52 14.62 27.74 22.60
N THR A 53 14.55 26.46 22.22
CA THR A 53 14.84 26.00 20.87
C THR A 53 13.59 25.38 20.28
N ILE A 54 13.05 26.01 19.25
CA ILE A 54 11.77 25.70 18.63
C ILE A 54 12.05 25.04 17.28
N LYS A 55 11.56 23.81 17.08
CA LYS A 55 11.85 23.01 15.89
C LYS A 55 10.69 23.01 14.91
N ALA A 56 11.00 23.13 13.62
CA ALA A 56 10.03 23.00 12.54
C ALA A 56 9.49 21.56 12.45
N VAL A 57 8.17 21.43 12.41
CA VAL A 57 7.46 20.15 12.27
C VAL A 57 6.89 20.03 10.87
N TYR A 58 7.06 18.84 10.29
CA TYR A 58 6.68 18.55 8.91
C TYR A 58 5.81 17.30 8.82
N LYS A 59 4.93 17.28 7.81
CA LYS A 59 4.19 16.10 7.40
C LYS A 59 4.71 15.64 6.03
N PRO A 60 5.13 14.37 5.86
CA PRO A 60 5.55 13.87 4.55
C PRO A 60 4.37 13.83 3.59
N TYR A 61 4.66 13.96 2.29
CA TYR A 61 3.68 13.65 1.25
C TYR A 61 3.32 12.16 1.29
N THR A 62 2.09 11.85 0.95
CA THR A 62 1.56 10.48 0.94
C THR A 62 0.96 10.17 -0.42
N TYR A 63 1.14 8.94 -0.88
CA TYR A 63 0.60 8.44 -2.13
C TYR A 63 -0.25 7.21 -1.93
N ARG A 64 -1.23 7.05 -2.80
CA ARG A 64 -2.18 5.95 -2.76
C ARG A 64 -1.74 4.86 -3.73
N VAL A 65 -1.49 3.67 -3.20
CA VAL A 65 -1.10 2.49 -3.97
C VAL A 65 -2.25 1.51 -3.98
N LYS A 66 -2.67 1.07 -5.17
CA LYS A 66 -3.78 0.14 -5.37
C LYS A 66 -3.32 -1.10 -6.13
N PHE A 67 -3.67 -2.27 -5.60
CA PHE A 67 -3.38 -3.57 -6.21
C PHE A 67 -4.66 -4.15 -6.81
N PHE A 68 -4.62 -4.46 -8.09
CA PHE A 68 -5.74 -4.98 -8.87
C PHE A 68 -5.51 -6.43 -9.30
N GLY A 69 -6.56 -7.23 -9.13
CA GLY A 69 -6.62 -8.63 -9.49
C GLY A 69 -7.22 -8.89 -10.88
N PRO A 70 -7.62 -10.15 -11.14
CA PRO A 70 -8.39 -10.50 -12.33
C PRO A 70 -9.63 -9.59 -12.49
N ASN A 71 -10.01 -9.30 -13.73
CA ASN A 71 -11.15 -8.43 -14.06
C ASN A 71 -11.09 -7.02 -13.45
N ASN A 72 -9.88 -6.51 -13.14
CA ASN A 72 -9.64 -5.22 -12.50
C ASN A 72 -10.33 -5.07 -11.13
N GLU A 73 -10.51 -6.19 -10.41
CA GLU A 73 -10.99 -6.16 -9.03
C GLU A 73 -9.95 -5.53 -8.10
N LEU A 74 -10.33 -4.58 -7.26
CA LEU A 74 -9.43 -4.01 -6.26
C LEU A 74 -9.22 -5.04 -5.13
N LEU A 75 -7.98 -5.49 -4.97
CA LEU A 75 -7.60 -6.47 -3.94
C LEU A 75 -7.09 -5.79 -2.67
N HIS A 76 -6.31 -4.73 -2.82
CA HIS A 76 -5.71 -4.00 -1.72
C HIS A 76 -5.48 -2.52 -2.07
N GLU A 77 -5.55 -1.67 -1.06
CA GLU A 77 -5.20 -0.25 -1.14
C GLU A 77 -4.48 0.14 0.13
N GLU A 78 -3.39 0.91 -0.02
CA GLU A 78 -2.64 1.47 1.09
C GLU A 78 -2.18 2.91 0.76
N GLU A 79 -1.96 3.69 1.82
CA GLU A 79 -1.31 5.01 1.73
C GLU A 79 0.13 4.89 2.24
N VAL A 80 1.07 5.34 1.41
CA VAL A 80 2.52 5.18 1.62
C VAL A 80 3.16 6.56 1.66
N ASN A 81 4.09 6.81 2.59
CA ASN A 81 4.82 8.07 2.61
C ASN A 81 5.76 8.17 1.40
N HIS A 82 6.07 9.39 0.96
CA HIS A 82 6.98 9.63 -0.14
C HIS A 82 8.32 8.92 0.05
N GLY A 83 8.70 8.11 -0.94
CA GLY A 83 9.94 7.34 -0.97
C GLY A 83 9.91 6.05 -0.16
N GLU A 84 8.81 5.72 0.53
CA GLU A 84 8.66 4.41 1.18
C GLU A 84 8.12 3.35 0.22
N SER A 85 8.32 2.08 0.55
CA SER A 85 7.78 0.96 -0.22
C SER A 85 6.39 0.58 0.27
N ALA A 86 5.51 0.23 -0.66
CA ALA A 86 4.23 -0.39 -0.34
C ALA A 86 4.44 -1.82 0.19
N LEU A 87 3.55 -2.31 1.06
CA LEU A 87 3.61 -3.69 1.55
C LEU A 87 3.18 -4.69 0.47
N GLY A 88 2.25 -4.29 -0.41
CA GLY A 88 1.71 -5.16 -1.43
C GLY A 88 0.49 -5.97 -1.00
N PHE A 89 0.15 -6.97 -1.80
CA PHE A 89 -0.91 -7.93 -1.50
C PHE A 89 -0.35 -9.36 -1.48
N ASP A 90 -0.47 -10.03 -0.33
CA ASP A 90 -0.04 -11.41 -0.09
C ASP A 90 -1.21 -12.41 -0.01
N GLY A 91 -2.44 -11.92 -0.20
CA GLY A 91 -3.65 -12.73 -0.19
C GLY A 91 -3.76 -13.66 -1.41
N GLN A 92 -4.74 -14.56 -1.35
CA GLN A 92 -5.05 -15.47 -2.45
C GLN A 92 -6.34 -15.05 -3.14
N VAL A 93 -6.37 -15.21 -4.46
CA VAL A 93 -7.58 -15.01 -5.27
C VAL A 93 -8.13 -16.38 -5.64
N GLU A 94 -9.36 -16.70 -5.23
CA GLU A 94 -9.95 -18.03 -5.44
C GLU A 94 -10.00 -18.41 -6.92
N GLY A 95 -9.51 -19.61 -7.24
CA GLY A 95 -9.48 -20.10 -8.63
C GLY A 95 -8.34 -19.53 -9.48
N TYR A 96 -7.46 -18.71 -8.90
CA TYR A 96 -6.32 -18.13 -9.61
C TYR A 96 -4.99 -18.41 -8.89
N LYS A 97 -3.94 -18.52 -9.68
CA LYS A 97 -2.54 -18.56 -9.22
C LYS A 97 -1.86 -17.26 -9.61
N PHE A 98 -1.36 -16.52 -8.62
CA PHE A 98 -0.60 -15.30 -8.86
C PHE A 98 0.73 -15.59 -9.59
N ILE A 99 1.08 -14.72 -10.54
CA ILE A 99 2.33 -14.79 -11.31
C ILE A 99 3.25 -13.62 -10.91
N SER A 100 2.82 -12.38 -11.14
CA SER A 100 3.62 -11.19 -10.87
C SER A 100 2.77 -9.92 -10.86
N TRP A 101 3.27 -8.88 -10.22
CA TRP A 101 2.79 -7.51 -10.38
C TRP A 101 3.44 -6.89 -11.63
N ASP A 102 2.75 -5.95 -12.28
CA ASP A 102 3.24 -5.27 -13.49
C ASP A 102 4.12 -4.04 -13.19
N THR A 103 4.04 -3.52 -11.97
CA THR A 103 4.66 -2.26 -11.55
C THR A 103 5.44 -2.48 -10.27
N ASP A 104 6.63 -1.90 -10.18
CA ASP A 104 7.39 -1.88 -8.92
C ASP A 104 6.75 -0.93 -7.93
N TYR A 105 6.72 -1.32 -6.67
CA TYR A 105 6.08 -0.58 -5.58
C TYR A 105 7.04 -0.30 -4.43
N THR A 106 8.34 -0.30 -4.75
CA THR A 106 9.37 0.25 -3.89
C THR A 106 9.58 1.73 -4.19
N GLU A 107 9.99 2.51 -3.18
CA GLU A 107 10.29 3.95 -3.34
C GLU A 107 9.16 4.75 -4.02
N VAL A 108 7.94 4.68 -3.47
CA VAL A 108 6.74 5.27 -4.06
C VAL A 108 6.81 6.80 -4.04
N THR A 109 6.72 7.43 -5.21
CA THR A 109 6.77 8.90 -5.37
C THR A 109 5.55 9.50 -6.07
N GLU A 110 4.58 8.66 -6.43
CA GLU A 110 3.31 9.05 -7.03
C GLU A 110 2.22 7.99 -6.73
N ASP A 111 0.96 8.31 -7.02
CA ASP A 111 -0.13 7.34 -6.91
C ASP A 111 0.07 6.21 -7.92
N LEU A 112 -0.06 4.96 -7.47
CA LEU A 112 0.16 3.77 -8.30
C LEU A 112 -1.11 2.93 -8.41
N ASN A 113 -1.42 2.50 -9.63
CA ASN A 113 -2.38 1.42 -9.88
C ASN A 113 -1.59 0.24 -10.46
N ILE A 114 -1.53 -0.85 -9.70
CA ILE A 114 -0.67 -2.00 -9.96
C ILE A 114 -1.57 -3.18 -10.32
N TYR A 115 -1.32 -3.79 -11.47
CA TYR A 115 -2.14 -4.90 -11.97
C TYR A 115 -1.37 -6.21 -11.86
N GLY A 116 -1.98 -7.17 -11.19
CA GLY A 116 -1.42 -8.51 -11.05
C GLY A 116 -1.75 -9.37 -12.26
N THR A 117 -0.77 -10.16 -12.70
CA THR A 117 -0.96 -11.24 -13.66
C THR A 117 -1.30 -12.53 -12.91
N PHE A 118 -2.37 -13.19 -13.32
CA PHE A 118 -2.88 -14.41 -12.68
C PHE A 118 -3.20 -15.48 -13.73
N GLU A 119 -3.05 -16.76 -13.35
CA GLU A 119 -3.43 -17.92 -14.16
C GLU A 119 -4.64 -18.62 -13.55
N GLU A 120 -5.71 -18.83 -14.33
CA GLU A 120 -6.88 -19.59 -13.89
C GLU A 120 -6.51 -21.06 -13.60
N VAL A 121 -6.77 -21.49 -12.37
CA VAL A 121 -6.64 -22.89 -11.97
C VAL A 121 -7.92 -23.61 -12.38
N LYS A 122 -7.88 -24.30 -13.53
CA LYS A 122 -8.95 -25.20 -13.95
C LYS A 122 -9.08 -26.35 -12.95
N THR A 123 -10.01 -26.25 -12.02
CA THR A 123 -10.43 -27.41 -11.23
C THR A 123 -11.12 -28.38 -12.19
N GLY A 124 -10.48 -29.54 -12.42
CA GLY A 124 -11.04 -30.58 -13.26
C GLY A 124 -12.45 -30.92 -12.77
N CYS A 125 -13.45 -30.61 -13.58
CA CYS A 125 -14.81 -31.06 -13.33
C CYS A 125 -14.80 -32.59 -13.30
N ASN A 126 -15.10 -33.18 -12.14
CA ASN A 126 -15.62 -34.54 -12.08
C ASN A 126 -17.00 -34.49 -12.76
N SER A 127 -16.99 -34.64 -14.09
CA SER A 127 -18.18 -34.80 -14.92
C SER A 127 -18.90 -36.09 -14.52
N LEU A 128 -19.70 -36.05 -13.45
CA LEU A 128 -20.78 -37.00 -13.27
C LEU A 128 -21.95 -36.51 -14.11
N SER A 129 -21.89 -36.81 -15.41
CA SER A 129 -23.06 -36.81 -16.27
C SER A 129 -24.04 -37.85 -15.69
N ILE A 130 -24.93 -37.43 -14.79
CA ILE A 130 -26.07 -38.26 -14.40
C ILE A 130 -27.04 -38.25 -15.58
N VAL A 131 -26.78 -39.12 -16.54
CA VAL A 131 -27.70 -39.44 -17.63
C VAL A 131 -28.59 -40.57 -17.12
N TYR A 132 -29.74 -40.25 -16.51
CA TYR A 132 -30.80 -41.24 -16.32
C TYR A 132 -31.52 -41.43 -17.66
N VAL A 133 -31.01 -42.33 -18.50
CA VAL A 133 -31.85 -42.95 -19.54
C VAL A 133 -32.18 -44.37 -19.05
N LEU A 134 -33.25 -44.49 -18.26
CA LEU A 134 -33.87 -45.79 -18.03
C LEU A 134 -34.70 -46.12 -19.26
N GLY A 135 -34.07 -46.82 -20.18
CA GLY A 135 -34.75 -47.57 -21.23
C GLY A 135 -35.63 -48.65 -20.60
N LEU A 136 -36.87 -48.73 -21.08
CA LEU A 136 -37.74 -49.87 -20.91
C LEU A 136 -37.10 -51.12 -21.56
N LEU A 137 -37.35 -52.26 -20.90
CA LEU A 137 -37.27 -53.65 -21.36
C LEU A 137 -35.98 -54.44 -21.10
N SER A 138 -36.17 -55.35 -20.14
CA SER A 138 -35.82 -56.78 -20.23
C SER A 138 -34.43 -57.19 -19.75
N THR A 139 -34.45 -57.89 -18.62
CA THR A 139 -33.34 -58.60 -18.00
C THR A 139 -32.76 -59.65 -18.94
N SER A 140 -31.48 -59.57 -19.30
CA SER A 140 -30.62 -60.74 -19.54
C SER A 140 -29.14 -60.40 -19.80
N LEU A 141 -28.29 -61.02 -18.98
CA LEU A 141 -26.99 -61.63 -19.31
C LEU A 141 -25.78 -60.79 -19.81
N VAL A 142 -24.82 -60.59 -18.89
CA VAL A 142 -23.46 -61.20 -18.91
C VAL A 142 -22.36 -60.71 -19.91
N ILE A 143 -21.36 -60.03 -19.33
CA ILE A 143 -19.89 -60.30 -19.31
C ILE A 143 -18.96 -60.07 -20.57
N PHE A 144 -17.77 -59.51 -20.26
CA PHE A 144 -16.41 -59.54 -20.89
C PHE A 144 -16.08 -58.65 -22.11
N PHE A 145 -15.19 -57.66 -21.92
CA PHE A 145 -13.74 -57.76 -22.23
C PHE A 145 -13.07 -56.38 -22.05
N PHE A 146 -12.30 -56.18 -20.96
CA PHE A 146 -11.29 -55.13 -20.92
C PHE A 146 -10.09 -55.58 -21.77
N ARG A 147 -10.00 -55.10 -23.01
CA ARG A 147 -8.74 -55.12 -23.75
C ARG A 147 -8.10 -53.73 -23.67
N LYS A 148 -7.19 -53.56 -22.71
CA LYS A 148 -6.14 -52.53 -22.78
C LYS A 148 -5.04 -53.05 -23.71
N ARG A 149 -4.73 -52.30 -24.77
CA ARG A 149 -3.46 -52.20 -25.53
C ARG A 149 -3.78 -51.41 -26.81
N LEU A 150 -2.98 -50.51 -27.34
CA LEU A 150 -1.66 -49.93 -27.07
C LEU A 150 -1.52 -48.86 -28.17
N ILE A 151 -0.95 -47.68 -27.91
CA ILE A 151 -0.38 -46.87 -29.01
C ILE A 151 1.02 -46.41 -28.56
N ILE A 152 2.00 -47.07 -29.20
CA ILE A 152 3.43 -46.78 -29.47
C ILE A 152 4.26 -46.20 -28.32
#